data_AF-A0A536EBC3-F1
#
_entry.id   AF-A0A536EBC3-F1
#
_cell.length_a   1.000
_cell.length_b   1.000
_cell.length_c   1.000
_cell.angle_alpha   90.00
_cell.angle_beta   90.00
_cell.angle_gamma   90.00
#
_symmetry.space_group_name_H-M   'P 1'
#
loop_
_entity.id
_entity.type
_entity.pdbx_description
1 polymer ?
#
loop_
_entity_poly.entity_id
_entity_poly.type
_entity_poly.pdbx_seq_one_letter_code
_entity_poly.pdbx_strand_id
1 'polypeptide(L)'
;DIWLIDPQTGQESALTNTQNIWDSTPSFTADGKSVLYESNQGGSFDVYRQPIDGGGAVRVTGSDGTDSEAKQSPDGRHIAFISDRDGDFEVYVVDSDGSNLRQLTSTDGKEECPQWSPDGTRLSFSSDRDGDQELYVMNADGSDQRRLTNSPGGDEVADWITGE
;
A
#
# COMPACT_ATOMS: atom_id res chain seq x y z
N ASP A 1 -9.58 6.60 12.06
CA ASP A 1 -10.40 7.49 11.22
C ASP A 1 -9.51 8.25 10.26
N ILE A 2 -10.00 8.41 9.03
CA ILE A 2 -9.34 9.17 7.97
C ILE A 2 -9.98 10.55 7.87
N TRP A 3 -9.14 11.58 7.74
CA TRP A 3 -9.57 12.98 7.60
C TRP A 3 -9.02 13.57 6.30
N LEU A 4 -9.85 14.39 5.66
CA LEU A 4 -9.43 15.25 4.54
C LEU A 4 -9.23 16.67 5.08
N ILE A 5 -8.10 17.27 4.71
CA ILE A 5 -7.74 18.62 5.08
C ILE A 5 -7.44 19.40 3.80
N ASP A 6 -8.09 20.54 3.61
CA ASP A 6 -7.71 21.50 2.58
C ASP A 6 -6.46 22.26 3.06
N PRO A 7 -5.29 22.10 2.41
CA PRO A 7 -4.05 22.73 2.86
C PRO A 7 -4.04 24.26 2.70
N GLN A 8 -4.94 24.84 1.88
CA GLN A 8 -5.01 26.29 1.69
C GLN A 8 -5.86 26.98 2.75
N THR A 9 -6.97 26.35 3.13
CA THR A 9 -7.95 26.92 4.07
C THR A 9 -7.82 26.36 5.49
N GLY A 10 -7.17 25.21 5.65
CA GLY A 10 -7.15 24.45 6.90
C GLY A 10 -8.50 23.80 7.24
N GLN A 11 -9.45 23.78 6.30
CA GLN A 11 -10.75 23.16 6.54
C GLN A 11 -10.61 21.64 6.63
N GLU A 12 -11.11 21.06 7.72
CA GLU A 12 -11.08 19.62 7.97
C GLU A 12 -12.46 18.98 7.77
N SER A 13 -12.47 17.75 7.26
CA SER A 13 -13.68 16.92 7.18
C SER A 13 -13.32 15.45 7.41
N ALA A 14 -14.11 14.78 8.24
CA ALA A 14 -13.94 13.35 8.46
C ALA A 14 -14.41 12.59 7.21
N LEU A 15 -13.54 11.74 6.68
CA LEU A 15 -13.86 10.83 5.58
C LEU A 15 -14.42 9.51 6.12
N THR A 16 -13.88 9.04 7.25
CA THR A 16 -14.42 7.93 8.02
C THR A 16 -14.63 8.35 9.48
N ASN A 17 -15.66 7.79 10.12
CA ASN A 17 -16.01 8.13 11.51
C ASN A 17 -16.91 7.03 12.10
N THR A 18 -16.38 5.81 12.18
CA THR A 18 -17.13 4.64 12.66
C THR A 18 -16.59 4.19 14.01
N GLN A 19 -17.48 4.07 15.01
CA GLN A 19 -17.07 3.70 16.37
C GLN A 19 -16.48 2.28 16.42
N ASN A 20 -15.38 2.12 17.14
CA ASN A 20 -14.65 0.87 17.33
C ASN A 20 -14.11 0.25 16.03
N ILE A 21 -13.99 1.06 14.98
CA ILE A 21 -13.28 0.71 13.75
C ILE A 21 -11.99 1.52 13.71
N TRP A 22 -10.89 0.85 13.39
CA TRP A 22 -9.61 1.49 13.14
C TRP A 22 -9.42 1.62 11.65
N ASP A 23 -9.31 2.87 11.20
CA ASP A 23 -8.95 3.23 9.84
C ASP A 23 -7.61 3.97 9.84
N SER A 24 -6.64 3.50 9.05
CA SER A 24 -5.25 3.98 9.00
C SER A 24 -4.64 3.93 7.59
N THR A 25 -3.37 4.36 7.48
CA THR A 25 -2.53 4.28 6.27
C THR A 25 -3.17 4.81 4.98
N PRO A 26 -3.80 6.01 4.99
CA PRO A 26 -4.51 6.52 3.83
C PRO A 26 -3.57 6.81 2.65
N SER A 27 -4.07 6.55 1.43
CA SER A 27 -3.42 6.90 0.17
C SER A 27 -4.46 7.29 -0.87
N PHE A 28 -4.20 8.33 -1.66
CA PHE A 28 -5.08 8.65 -2.78
C PHE A 28 -4.99 7.59 -3.89
N THR A 29 -6.10 7.36 -4.59
CA THR A 29 -6.10 6.71 -5.91
C THR A 29 -5.44 7.61 -6.95
N ALA A 30 -4.93 7.05 -8.04
CA ALA A 30 -4.19 7.76 -9.08
C ALA A 30 -5.03 8.88 -9.75
N ASP A 31 -6.35 8.71 -9.80
CA ASP A 31 -7.28 9.72 -10.31
C ASP A 31 -7.67 10.80 -9.27
N GLY A 32 -7.20 10.66 -8.03
CA GLY A 32 -7.49 11.55 -6.91
C GLY A 32 -8.93 11.51 -6.40
N LYS A 33 -9.76 10.56 -6.83
CA LYS A 33 -11.21 10.53 -6.49
C LYS A 33 -11.55 9.66 -5.29
N SER A 34 -10.61 8.89 -4.78
CA SER A 34 -10.84 8.01 -3.64
C SER A 34 -9.60 7.92 -2.77
N VAL A 35 -9.81 7.48 -1.54
CA VAL A 35 -8.74 7.10 -0.62
C VAL A 35 -8.78 5.60 -0.43
N LEU A 36 -7.63 4.95 -0.63
CA LEU A 36 -7.33 3.63 -0.13
C LEU A 36 -6.89 3.75 1.33
N TYR A 37 -7.36 2.84 2.18
CA TYR A 37 -7.02 2.84 3.60
C TYR A 37 -7.17 1.44 4.18
N GLU A 38 -6.41 1.14 5.22
CA GLU A 38 -6.57 -0.07 6.02
C GLU A 38 -7.78 0.10 6.95
N SER A 39 -8.64 -0.92 7.08
CA SER A 39 -9.77 -0.91 8.02
C SER A 39 -10.09 -2.29 8.58
N ASN A 40 -10.42 -2.38 9.87
CA ASN A 40 -10.84 -3.62 10.51
C ASN A 40 -12.36 -3.88 10.49
N GLN A 41 -13.14 -3.11 9.73
CA GLN A 41 -14.61 -3.25 9.70
C GLN A 41 -15.10 -4.62 9.18
N GLY A 42 -14.22 -5.39 8.52
CA GLY A 42 -14.48 -6.75 8.03
C GLY A 42 -14.13 -7.87 9.02
N GLY A 43 -13.58 -7.55 10.20
CA GLY A 43 -13.12 -8.51 11.21
C GLY A 43 -11.59 -8.67 11.26
N SER A 44 -10.94 -8.61 10.11
CA SER A 44 -9.48 -8.43 9.92
C SER A 44 -9.21 -7.07 9.29
N PHE A 45 -7.95 -6.61 9.32
CA PHE A 45 -7.54 -5.39 8.65
C PHE A 45 -7.40 -5.67 7.16
N ASP A 46 -8.24 -5.03 6.34
CA ASP A 46 -8.16 -5.14 4.89
C ASP A 46 -8.02 -3.76 4.25
N VAL A 47 -7.67 -3.74 2.96
CA VAL A 47 -7.69 -2.52 2.16
C VAL A 47 -9.13 -2.20 1.75
N TYR A 48 -9.57 -0.99 2.08
CA TYR A 48 -10.82 -0.40 1.64
C TYR A 48 -10.59 0.81 0.75
N ARG A 49 -11.57 1.10 -0.12
CA ARG A 49 -11.60 2.28 -0.97
C ARG A 49 -12.84 3.11 -0.65
N GLN A 50 -12.64 4.37 -0.27
CA GLN A 50 -13.71 5.34 0.04
C GLN A 50 -13.65 6.51 -0.97
N PRO A 51 -14.73 6.78 -1.73
CA PRO A 51 -14.84 7.97 -2.56
C PRO A 51 -14.80 9.26 -1.72
N ILE A 52 -14.09 10.28 -2.21
CA ILE A 52 -13.92 11.55 -1.49
C ILE A 52 -15.13 12.48 -1.60
N ASP A 53 -15.95 12.31 -2.62
CA ASP A 53 -17.20 13.03 -2.84
C ASP A 53 -18.39 12.43 -2.07
N GLY A 54 -18.12 11.40 -1.26
CA GLY A 54 -19.10 10.65 -0.50
C GLY A 54 -19.57 9.38 -1.21
N GLY A 55 -20.31 8.54 -0.50
CA GLY A 55 -20.67 7.20 -0.95
C GLY A 55 -20.19 6.14 0.04
N GLY A 56 -20.49 4.88 -0.26
CA GLY A 56 -20.08 3.76 0.60
C GLY A 56 -18.67 3.27 0.27
N ALA A 57 -17.90 2.96 1.31
CA ALA A 57 -16.62 2.27 1.18
C ALA A 57 -16.82 0.88 0.54
N VAL A 58 -15.84 0.47 -0.26
CA VAL A 58 -15.78 -0.89 -0.84
C VAL A 58 -14.54 -1.59 -0.31
N ARG A 59 -14.71 -2.83 0.17
CA ARG A 59 -13.60 -3.72 0.52
C ARG A 59 -12.88 -4.15 -0.76
N VAL A 60 -11.58 -3.90 -0.85
CA VAL A 60 -10.73 -4.24 -2.01
C VAL A 60 -10.08 -5.60 -1.82
N THR A 61 -9.55 -5.87 -0.62
CA THR A 61 -8.90 -7.13 -0.29
C THR A 61 -9.65 -7.89 0.79
N GLY A 62 -9.45 -9.20 0.85
CA GLY A 62 -10.07 -10.04 1.87
C GLY A 62 -9.19 -11.18 2.29
N SER A 63 -8.68 -11.15 3.52
CA SER A 63 -7.91 -12.26 4.10
C SER A 63 -8.10 -12.37 5.61
N ASP A 64 -7.60 -13.45 6.21
CA ASP A 64 -7.57 -13.63 7.66
C ASP A 64 -6.40 -12.86 8.31
N GLY A 65 -5.48 -12.31 7.51
CA GLY A 65 -4.36 -11.47 7.94
C GLY A 65 -4.66 -9.97 7.86
N THR A 66 -3.62 -9.17 8.10
CA THR A 66 -3.57 -7.72 7.99
C THR A 66 -3.08 -7.34 6.59
N ASP A 67 -3.92 -6.64 5.83
CA ASP A 67 -3.53 -5.99 4.57
C ASP A 67 -3.41 -4.47 4.79
N SER A 68 -2.22 -3.91 4.58
CA SER A 68 -1.95 -2.50 4.84
C SER A 68 -1.06 -1.84 3.78
N GLU A 69 -0.83 -0.53 3.95
CA GLU A 69 0.08 0.31 3.15
C GLU A 69 -0.21 0.35 1.65
N ALA A 70 -1.49 0.21 1.28
CA ALA A 70 -1.90 0.16 -0.11
C ALA A 70 -1.45 1.37 -0.95
N LYS A 71 -0.94 1.10 -2.16
CA LYS A 71 -0.56 2.08 -3.19
C LYS A 71 -1.07 1.65 -4.55
N GLN A 72 -1.82 2.52 -5.21
CA GLN A 72 -2.31 2.26 -6.56
C GLN A 72 -1.24 2.59 -7.60
N SER A 73 -1.15 1.77 -8.66
CA SER A 73 -0.30 2.05 -9.82
C SER A 73 -0.71 3.36 -10.50
N PRO A 74 0.22 4.08 -11.17
CA PRO A 74 -0.08 5.35 -11.82
C PRO A 74 -1.16 5.26 -12.92
N ASP A 75 -1.32 4.10 -13.54
CA ASP A 75 -2.37 3.84 -14.54
C ASP A 75 -3.73 3.45 -13.92
N GLY A 76 -3.80 3.33 -12.59
CA GLY A 76 -5.00 3.02 -11.83
C GLY A 76 -5.42 1.54 -11.87
N ARG A 77 -4.63 0.66 -12.49
CA ARG A 77 -5.03 -0.74 -12.76
C ARG A 77 -4.73 -1.71 -11.64
N HIS A 78 -3.69 -1.46 -10.86
CA HIS A 78 -3.21 -2.37 -9.83
C HIS A 78 -3.06 -1.64 -8.49
N ILE A 79 -3.13 -2.39 -7.41
CA ILE A 79 -2.89 -1.93 -6.05
C ILE A 79 -1.85 -2.87 -5.44
N ALA A 80 -0.70 -2.31 -5.06
CA ALA A 80 0.31 -3.00 -4.27
C ALA A 80 0.06 -2.73 -2.79
N PHE A 81 0.30 -3.72 -1.94
CA PHE A 81 0.07 -3.64 -0.49
C PHE A 81 0.91 -4.72 0.21
N ILE A 82 1.05 -4.63 1.53
CA ILE A 82 1.67 -5.69 2.33
C ILE A 82 0.61 -6.56 3.00
N SER A 83 0.88 -7.85 3.13
CA SER A 83 -0.02 -8.79 3.80
C SER A 83 0.74 -9.79 4.65
N ASP A 84 0.30 -10.02 5.89
CA ASP A 84 0.85 -11.05 6.79
C ASP A 84 0.14 -12.41 6.70
N ARG A 85 -0.72 -12.59 5.67
CA ARG A 85 -1.62 -13.75 5.55
C ARG A 85 -0.91 -15.12 5.50
N ASP A 86 0.39 -15.16 5.24
CA ASP A 86 1.21 -16.38 5.18
C ASP A 86 2.22 -16.51 6.34
N GLY A 87 2.23 -15.59 7.30
CA GLY A 87 3.03 -15.66 8.53
C GLY A 87 3.86 -14.41 8.82
N ASP A 88 4.25 -13.68 7.80
CA ASP A 88 5.00 -12.42 7.81
C ASP A 88 4.57 -11.51 6.65
N PHE A 89 4.91 -10.22 6.77
CA PHE A 89 4.50 -9.23 5.77
C PHE A 89 5.25 -9.44 4.47
N GLU A 90 4.50 -9.70 3.40
CA GLU A 90 4.99 -9.85 2.04
C GLU A 90 4.32 -8.83 1.12
N VAL A 91 4.96 -8.44 0.02
CA VAL A 91 4.36 -7.59 -1.01
C VAL A 91 3.39 -8.40 -1.86
N TYR A 92 2.16 -7.90 -1.94
CA TYR A 92 1.09 -8.40 -2.77
C TYR A 92 0.65 -7.36 -3.80
N VAL A 93 0.06 -7.83 -4.90
CA VAL A 93 -0.64 -7.00 -5.87
C VAL A 93 -2.01 -7.56 -6.18
N VAL A 94 -2.99 -6.68 -6.34
CA VAL A 94 -4.35 -6.99 -6.76
C VAL A 94 -4.76 -6.02 -7.86
N ASP A 95 -5.70 -6.43 -8.72
CA ASP A 95 -6.32 -5.49 -9.65
C ASP A 95 -7.19 -4.48 -8.88
N SER A 96 -7.40 -3.30 -9.45
CA SER A 96 -8.13 -2.19 -8.82
C SER A 96 -9.59 -2.51 -8.46
N ASP A 97 -10.14 -3.59 -8.99
CA ASP A 97 -11.47 -4.12 -8.65
C ASP A 97 -11.44 -5.21 -7.56
N GLY A 98 -10.28 -5.55 -7.04
CA GLY A 98 -10.07 -6.61 -6.03
C GLY A 98 -9.81 -8.01 -6.61
N SER A 99 -9.78 -8.16 -7.94
CA SER A 99 -9.52 -9.45 -8.60
C SER A 99 -8.03 -9.71 -8.83
N ASN A 100 -7.68 -10.93 -9.26
CA ASN A 100 -6.33 -11.31 -9.68
C ASN A 100 -5.21 -11.04 -8.65
N LEU A 101 -5.50 -11.32 -7.38
CA LEU A 101 -4.55 -11.28 -6.28
C LEU A 101 -3.33 -12.16 -6.56
N ARG A 102 -2.13 -11.59 -6.37
CA ARG A 102 -0.83 -12.22 -6.61
C ARG A 102 0.15 -11.84 -5.52
N GLN A 103 0.87 -12.83 -4.99
CA GLN A 103 2.03 -12.63 -4.12
C GLN A 103 3.25 -12.29 -4.99
N LEU A 104 4.00 -11.24 -4.64
CA LEU A 104 5.19 -10.82 -5.39
C LEU A 104 6.51 -11.15 -4.68
N THR A 105 6.50 -11.22 -3.35
CA THR A 105 7.64 -11.63 -2.53
C THR A 105 7.29 -12.85 -1.68
N SER A 106 8.30 -13.67 -1.37
CA SER A 106 8.21 -14.79 -0.43
C SER A 106 9.62 -15.02 0.11
N THR A 107 9.94 -14.33 1.20
CA THR A 107 11.28 -14.31 1.79
C THR A 107 11.25 -14.65 3.28
N ASP A 108 12.42 -14.69 3.92
CA ASP A 108 12.51 -14.89 5.37
C ASP A 108 12.46 -13.55 6.14
N GLY A 109 12.28 -12.43 5.44
CA GLY A 109 12.22 -11.08 5.99
C GLY A 109 10.84 -10.46 5.83
N LYS A 110 10.62 -9.32 6.48
CA LYS A 110 9.38 -8.54 6.43
C LYS A 110 9.50 -7.43 5.41
N GLU A 111 8.57 -7.41 4.47
CA GLU A 111 8.43 -6.33 3.51
C GLU A 111 7.51 -5.22 4.00
N GLU A 112 7.94 -3.99 3.78
CA GLU A 112 7.19 -2.78 4.14
C GLU A 112 7.28 -1.74 3.00
N CYS A 113 6.40 -0.74 3.05
CA CYS A 113 6.41 0.46 2.24
C CYS A 113 6.49 0.25 0.71
N PRO A 114 5.64 -0.59 0.09
CA PRO A 114 5.65 -0.78 -1.35
C PRO A 114 5.28 0.51 -2.10
N GLN A 115 6.04 0.90 -3.11
CA GLN A 115 5.80 2.10 -3.94
C GLN A 115 6.00 1.81 -5.42
N TRP A 116 5.06 2.24 -6.25
CA TRP A 116 5.14 2.13 -7.70
C TRP A 116 6.11 3.13 -8.30
N SER A 117 6.87 2.72 -9.29
CA SER A 117 7.56 3.65 -10.18
C SER A 117 6.54 4.51 -10.96
N PRO A 118 6.89 5.73 -11.40
CA PRO A 118 5.97 6.63 -12.10
C PRO A 118 5.48 6.07 -13.44
N ASP A 119 6.28 5.18 -14.05
CA ASP A 119 5.92 4.46 -15.27
C ASP A 119 5.11 3.18 -15.01
N GLY A 120 4.89 2.80 -13.74
CA GLY A 120 4.17 1.61 -13.32
C GLY A 120 4.87 0.28 -13.60
N THR A 121 6.13 0.30 -14.05
CA THR A 121 6.85 -0.92 -14.46
C THR A 121 7.57 -1.62 -13.31
N ARG A 122 7.81 -0.92 -12.20
CA ARG A 122 8.59 -1.40 -11.06
C ARG A 122 7.93 -1.05 -9.73
N LEU A 123 8.33 -1.78 -8.70
CA LEU A 123 8.00 -1.54 -7.30
C LEU A 123 9.29 -1.40 -6.49
N SER A 124 9.37 -0.42 -5.61
CA SER A 124 10.34 -0.38 -4.52
C SER A 124 9.67 -0.74 -3.20
N PHE A 125 10.41 -1.32 -2.28
CA PHE A 125 9.94 -1.71 -0.95
C PHE A 125 11.14 -1.85 -0.01
N SER A 126 10.93 -1.80 1.30
CA SER A 126 11.96 -2.15 2.28
C SER A 126 11.83 -3.62 2.68
N SER A 127 12.95 -4.28 2.98
CA SER A 127 12.97 -5.63 3.53
C SER A 127 14.15 -5.85 4.47
N ASP A 128 13.90 -6.54 5.59
CA ASP A 128 14.93 -6.95 6.55
C ASP A 128 15.55 -8.34 6.25
N ARG A 129 15.27 -8.91 5.06
CA ARG A 129 15.71 -10.25 4.63
C ARG A 129 17.23 -10.49 4.68
N ASP A 130 18.03 -9.42 4.75
CA ASP A 130 19.49 -9.45 4.81
C ASP A 130 20.07 -9.02 6.18
N GLY A 131 19.22 -8.88 7.21
CA GLY A 131 19.62 -8.64 8.61
C GLY A 131 19.12 -7.33 9.21
N ASP A 132 19.15 -6.25 8.44
CA ASP A 132 18.52 -4.95 8.74
C ASP A 132 17.67 -4.48 7.57
N GLN A 133 16.76 -3.52 7.82
CA GLN A 133 15.86 -2.98 6.80
C GLN A 133 16.65 -2.31 5.68
N GLU A 134 16.42 -2.74 4.45
CA GLU A 134 17.12 -2.25 3.28
C GLU A 134 16.16 -2.04 2.13
N LEU A 135 16.47 -1.11 1.22
CA LEU A 135 15.63 -0.84 0.06
C LEU A 135 15.89 -1.84 -1.05
N TYR A 136 14.80 -2.35 -1.62
CA TYR A 136 14.77 -3.24 -2.77
C TYR A 136 13.93 -2.64 -3.89
N VAL A 137 14.15 -3.17 -5.09
CA VAL A 137 13.30 -2.92 -6.25
C VAL A 137 13.06 -4.22 -7.01
N MET A 138 11.89 -4.34 -7.62
CA MET A 138 11.52 -5.44 -8.51
C MET A 138 10.68 -4.93 -9.68
N ASN A 139 10.52 -5.75 -10.71
CA ASN A 139 9.51 -5.53 -11.74
C ASN A 139 8.10 -5.67 -11.14
N ALA A 140 7.12 -5.02 -11.76
CA ALA A 140 5.71 -5.07 -11.35
C ALA A 140 5.11 -6.49 -11.28
N ASP A 141 5.73 -7.47 -11.93
CA ASP A 141 5.34 -8.88 -11.91
C ASP A 141 6.05 -9.71 -10.81
N GLY A 142 6.87 -9.06 -9.98
CA GLY A 142 7.65 -9.69 -8.91
C GLY A 142 9.03 -10.21 -9.33
N SER A 143 9.36 -10.17 -10.61
CA SER A 143 10.67 -10.60 -11.13
C SER A 143 11.78 -9.56 -10.89
N ASP A 144 13.04 -9.97 -11.06
CA ASP A 144 14.22 -9.10 -10.97
C ASP A 144 14.36 -8.33 -9.64
N GLN A 145 14.10 -9.02 -8.52
CA GLN A 145 14.29 -8.42 -7.20
C GLN A 145 15.78 -8.16 -6.94
N ARG A 146 16.12 -6.91 -6.62
CA ARG A 146 17.49 -6.49 -6.32
C ARG A 146 17.53 -5.47 -5.19
N ARG A 147 18.53 -5.60 -4.33
CA ARG A 147 18.85 -4.66 -3.25
C ARG A 147 19.46 -3.37 -3.82
N LEU A 148 19.08 -2.22 -3.27
CA LEU A 148 19.52 -0.88 -3.66
C LEU A 148 20.47 -0.22 -2.65
N THR A 149 20.21 -0.43 -1.35
CA THR A 149 21.01 0.11 -0.25
C THR A 149 21.74 -1.01 0.48
N ASN A 150 22.86 -0.71 1.13
CA ASN A 150 23.61 -1.69 1.92
C ASN A 150 24.39 -1.06 3.08
N SER A 151 23.92 0.11 3.53
CA SER A 151 24.52 0.87 4.60
C SER A 151 24.08 0.30 5.95
N PRO A 152 24.97 0.18 6.95
CA PRO A 152 24.54 -0.23 8.29
C PRO A 152 23.45 0.71 8.86
N GLY A 153 22.30 0.15 9.23
CA GLY A 153 21.14 0.88 9.74
C GLY A 153 19.92 0.76 8.82
N GLY A 154 18.71 0.86 9.38
CA GLY A 154 17.48 0.66 8.61
C GLY A 154 17.20 1.76 7.59
N ASP A 155 17.04 1.38 6.33
CA ASP A 155 16.54 2.21 5.23
C ASP A 155 15.09 1.80 4.89
N GLU A 156 14.12 2.62 5.32
CA GLU A 156 12.70 2.18 5.42
C GLU A 156 11.79 2.67 4.28
N VAL A 157 12.07 3.83 3.67
CA VAL A 157 11.16 4.46 2.69
C VAL A 157 11.92 4.92 1.45
N ALA A 158 11.44 4.51 0.27
CA ALA A 158 11.87 5.02 -1.02
C ALA A 158 10.74 5.81 -1.67
N ASP A 159 11.07 6.91 -2.36
CA ASP A 159 10.15 7.62 -3.25
C ASP A 159 10.79 7.79 -4.64
N TRP A 160 9.97 7.76 -5.68
CA TRP A 160 10.43 7.82 -7.05
C TRP A 160 10.40 9.25 -7.59
N ILE A 161 11.53 9.73 -8.10
CA ILE A 161 11.57 10.96 -8.89
C ILE A 161 11.25 10.66 -10.36
N THR A 162 10.48 11.54 -11.01
CA THR A 162 10.36 11.53 -12.47
C THR A 162 11.65 12.12 -13.05
N GLY A 163 12.32 11.39 -13.93
CA GLY A 163 13.43 11.91 -14.71
C GLY A 163 12.91 12.72 -15.91
N GLU A 164 13.49 13.89 -16.15
CA GLU A 164 13.31 14.66 -17.40
C GLU A 164 13.90 13.94 -18.62
#